data_AF-A0A838BN83-F1
#
_entry.id   AF-A0A838BN83-F1
#
_cell.length_a   1.000
_cell.length_b   1.000
_cell.length_c   1.000
_cell.angle_alpha   90.00
_cell.angle_beta   90.00
_cell.angle_gamma   90.00
#
_symmetry.space_group_name_H-M   'P 1'
#
loop_
_entity.id
_entity.type
_entity.pdbx_description
1 polymer ?
#
loop_
_entity_poly.entity_id
_entity_poly.type
_entity_poly.pdbx_seq_one_letter_code
_entity_poly.pdbx_strand_id
1 'polypeptide(L)'
;MSDDNAQAKPNPLRSLWPDVKTDTGRQEAAKAGAISMVYVALSYILATGLIIFKGEDLIGGFADTEELVGTIILNVLAILMACLLAWLIWKRRSLVATGIGLVWIAAEVAMKLAMAPGRGTIIAILALLFSINAMRSAVAAKRKVEAA
;
A
#
# COMPACT_ATOMS: atom_id res chain seq x y z
N MET A 1 46.32 -3.53 1.64
CA MET A 1 44.93 -3.39 1.14
C MET A 1 44.04 -3.91 2.25
N SER A 2 43.62 -3.02 3.13
CA SER A 2 42.68 -3.32 4.21
C SER A 2 41.30 -3.49 3.59
N ASP A 3 40.75 -4.69 3.71
CA ASP A 3 39.37 -5.00 3.42
C ASP A 3 38.47 -4.21 4.37
N ASP A 4 38.08 -3.00 3.97
CA ASP A 4 37.00 -2.23 4.59
C ASP A 4 35.64 -2.85 4.20
N ASN A 5 35.46 -4.12 4.51
CA ASN A 5 34.14 -4.71 4.69
C ASN A 5 33.64 -4.29 6.08
N ALA A 6 33.38 -2.98 6.22
CA ALA A 6 32.54 -2.47 7.28
C ALA A 6 31.15 -3.07 7.08
N GLN A 7 30.92 -4.22 7.71
CA GLN A 7 29.60 -4.80 7.91
C GLN A 7 28.77 -3.77 8.67
N ALA A 8 28.11 -2.89 7.90
CA ALA A 8 27.18 -1.93 8.45
C ALA A 8 26.12 -2.73 9.21
N LYS A 9 26.08 -2.54 10.55
CA LYS A 9 25.07 -3.14 11.43
C LYS A 9 23.70 -3.10 10.74
N PRO A 10 22.90 -4.18 10.79
CA PRO A 10 21.56 -4.18 10.22
C PRO A 10 20.73 -3.12 10.93
N ASN A 11 20.67 -1.93 10.34
CA ASN A 11 19.94 -0.81 10.90
C ASN A 11 18.46 -1.09 10.62
N PRO A 12 17.60 -1.34 11.62
CA PRO A 12 16.21 -1.75 11.39
C PRO A 12 15.43 -0.70 10.60
N LEU A 13 15.83 0.57 10.71
CA LEU A 13 15.31 1.69 9.93
C LEU A 13 15.60 1.58 8.43
N ARG A 14 16.63 0.84 8.02
CA ARG A 14 16.99 0.64 6.60
C ARG A 14 15.96 -0.22 5.87
N SER A 15 15.29 -1.12 6.59
CA SER A 15 14.14 -1.88 6.07
C SER A 15 12.92 -0.98 5.83
N LEU A 16 12.72 0.00 6.73
CA LEU A 16 11.60 0.94 6.64
C LEU A 16 11.85 2.08 5.63
N TRP A 17 13.11 2.37 5.30
CA TRP A 17 13.51 3.46 4.41
C TRP A 17 14.71 3.06 3.53
N PRO A 18 14.51 2.17 2.55
CA PRO A 18 15.59 1.67 1.69
C PRO A 18 16.21 2.79 0.84
N ASP A 19 17.49 2.61 0.50
CA ASP A 19 18.23 3.55 -0.34
C ASP A 19 17.88 3.36 -1.81
N VAL A 20 17.14 4.31 -2.38
CA VAL A 20 16.68 4.27 -3.78
C VAL A 20 17.79 4.58 -4.80
N LYS A 21 19.03 4.87 -4.36
CA LYS A 21 20.16 5.03 -5.28
C LYS A 21 20.69 3.69 -5.79
N THR A 22 20.56 2.63 -5.01
CA THR A 22 21.00 1.28 -5.37
C THR A 22 19.90 0.49 -6.06
N ASP A 23 20.25 -0.45 -6.93
CA ASP A 23 19.25 -1.24 -7.65
C ASP A 23 18.48 -2.19 -6.72
N THR A 24 19.15 -2.70 -5.69
CA THR A 24 18.56 -3.52 -4.63
C THR A 24 17.59 -2.71 -3.77
N GLY A 25 17.96 -1.51 -3.32
CA GLY A 25 17.08 -0.66 -2.52
C GLY A 25 15.88 -0.14 -3.31
N ARG A 26 16.01 0.07 -4.63
CA ARG A 26 14.85 0.35 -5.51
C ARG A 26 13.88 -0.83 -5.59
N GLN A 27 14.38 -2.07 -5.63
CA GLN A 27 13.53 -3.26 -5.61
C GLN A 27 12.79 -3.41 -4.29
N GLU A 28 13.49 -3.23 -3.16
CA GLU A 28 12.89 -3.31 -1.82
C GLU A 28 11.82 -2.23 -1.63
N ALA A 29 12.10 -1.00 -2.04
CA ALA A 29 11.15 0.10 -2.00
C ALA A 29 9.87 -0.18 -2.83
N ALA A 30 10.03 -0.77 -4.02
CA ALA A 30 8.88 -1.15 -4.87
C ALA A 30 8.08 -2.30 -4.25
N LYS A 31 8.74 -3.31 -3.66
CA LYS A 31 8.07 -4.39 -2.94
C LYS A 31 7.28 -3.86 -1.75
N ALA A 32 7.83 -2.89 -1.00
CA ALA A 32 7.14 -2.27 0.12
C ALA A 32 5.81 -1.62 -0.33
N GLY A 33 5.80 -0.86 -1.43
CA GLY A 33 4.54 -0.30 -1.94
C GLY A 33 3.59 -1.32 -2.57
N ALA A 34 4.10 -2.47 -3.06
CA ALA A 34 3.20 -3.56 -3.43
C ALA A 34 2.53 -4.17 -2.19
N ILE A 35 3.27 -4.33 -1.09
CA ILE A 35 2.73 -4.80 0.20
C ILE A 35 1.68 -3.83 0.75
N SER A 36 1.85 -2.51 0.59
CA SER A 36 0.81 -1.57 1.03
C SER A 36 -0.50 -1.73 0.25
N MET A 37 -0.45 -2.03 -1.05
CA MET A 37 -1.65 -2.35 -1.84
C MET A 37 -2.27 -3.70 -1.47
N VAL A 38 -1.44 -4.70 -1.13
CA VAL A 38 -1.95 -5.97 -0.59
C VAL A 38 -2.66 -5.75 0.75
N TYR A 39 -2.15 -4.84 1.60
CA TYR A 39 -2.84 -4.43 2.81
C TYR A 39 -4.23 -3.84 2.52
N VAL A 40 -4.36 -2.97 1.52
CA VAL A 40 -5.67 -2.43 1.08
C VAL A 40 -6.61 -3.55 0.65
N ALA A 41 -6.12 -4.47 -0.19
CA ALA A 41 -6.94 -5.60 -0.64
C ALA A 41 -7.43 -6.43 0.56
N LEU A 42 -6.54 -6.74 1.52
CA LEU A 42 -6.90 -7.48 2.73
C LEU A 42 -7.89 -6.72 3.61
N SER A 43 -7.79 -5.39 3.73
CA SER A 43 -8.77 -4.63 4.51
C SER A 43 -10.16 -4.69 3.90
N TYR A 44 -10.29 -4.62 2.57
CA TYR A 44 -11.58 -4.78 1.90
C TYR A 44 -12.11 -6.23 1.96
N ILE A 45 -11.24 -7.24 1.90
CA ILE A 45 -11.64 -8.65 2.11
C ILE A 45 -12.24 -8.82 3.51
N LEU A 46 -11.59 -8.26 4.53
CA LEU A 46 -12.09 -8.32 5.91
C LEU A 46 -13.41 -7.57 6.07
N ALA A 47 -13.54 -6.36 5.49
CA ALA A 47 -14.79 -5.62 5.49
C ALA A 47 -15.92 -6.40 4.81
N THR A 48 -15.66 -6.98 3.63
CA THR A 48 -16.63 -7.82 2.91
C THR A 48 -17.02 -9.05 3.72
N GLY A 49 -16.05 -9.68 4.40
CA GLY A 49 -16.31 -10.81 5.30
C GLY A 49 -17.23 -10.42 6.46
N LEU A 50 -17.01 -9.26 7.10
CA LEU A 50 -17.89 -8.76 8.15
C LEU A 50 -19.31 -8.54 7.63
N ILE A 51 -19.45 -7.93 6.46
CA ILE A 51 -20.75 -7.70 5.83
C ILE A 51 -21.48 -9.02 5.57
N ILE A 52 -20.81 -10.02 4.98
CA ILE A 52 -21.41 -11.32 4.65
C ILE A 52 -21.82 -12.10 5.90
N PHE A 53 -20.98 -12.12 6.94
CA PHE A 53 -21.22 -12.96 8.13
C PHE A 53 -22.05 -12.28 9.21
N LYS A 54 -22.03 -10.95 9.32
CA LYS A 54 -22.71 -10.20 10.38
C LYS A 54 -23.86 -9.32 9.87
N GLY A 55 -23.97 -9.08 8.56
CA GLY A 55 -24.96 -8.16 8.00
C GLY A 55 -24.70 -6.69 8.34
N GLU A 56 -23.50 -6.37 8.85
CA GLU A 56 -23.10 -5.02 9.26
C GLU A 56 -21.76 -4.67 8.61
N ASP A 57 -21.59 -3.41 8.23
CA ASP A 57 -20.29 -2.84 7.89
C ASP A 57 -19.66 -2.14 9.12
N LEU A 58 -18.41 -1.71 9.00
CA LEU A 58 -17.66 -0.97 10.02
C LEU A 58 -18.33 0.34 10.45
N ILE A 59 -19.31 0.84 9.68
CA ILE A 59 -20.01 2.12 9.89
C ILE A 59 -21.46 1.90 10.39
N GLY A 60 -22.03 0.69 10.27
CA GLY A 60 -23.40 0.39 10.71
C GLY A 60 -24.07 -0.74 9.91
N GLY A 61 -25.32 -1.04 10.26
CA GLY A 61 -26.17 -1.99 9.52
C GLY A 61 -26.76 -1.36 8.24
N PHE A 62 -27.02 -2.20 7.24
CA PHE A 62 -27.62 -1.78 5.96
C PHE A 62 -29.13 -1.61 6.08
N ALA A 63 -29.68 -0.59 5.42
CA ALA A 63 -31.13 -0.33 5.45
C ALA A 63 -31.89 -1.29 4.53
N ASP A 64 -31.32 -1.59 3.35
CA ASP A 64 -31.94 -2.41 2.30
C ASP A 64 -30.95 -3.39 1.64
N THR A 65 -31.48 -4.46 1.03
CA THR A 65 -30.67 -5.49 0.35
C THR A 65 -29.91 -4.95 -0.86
N GLU A 66 -30.42 -3.92 -1.53
CA GLU A 66 -29.73 -3.29 -2.67
C GLU A 66 -28.44 -2.58 -2.24
N GLU A 67 -28.47 -1.90 -1.09
CA GLU A 67 -27.31 -1.21 -0.51
C GLU A 67 -26.23 -2.23 -0.10
N LEU A 68 -26.65 -3.35 0.49
CA LEU A 68 -25.77 -4.48 0.82
C LEU A 68 -25.05 -5.02 -0.43
N VAL A 69 -25.81 -5.35 -1.48
CA VAL A 69 -25.25 -5.93 -2.72
C VAL A 69 -24.34 -4.92 -3.41
N GLY A 70 -24.74 -3.65 -3.50
CA GLY A 70 -23.93 -2.59 -4.07
C GLY A 70 -22.59 -2.43 -3.33
N THR A 71 -22.61 -2.44 -2.00
CA THR A 71 -21.41 -2.33 -1.17
C THR A 71 -20.46 -3.51 -1.37
N ILE A 72 -20.99 -4.74 -1.44
CA ILE A 72 -20.18 -5.94 -1.71
C ILE A 72 -19.51 -5.84 -3.10
N ILE A 73 -20.26 -5.42 -4.13
CA ILE A 73 -19.71 -5.26 -5.49
C ILE A 73 -18.57 -4.22 -5.50
N LEU A 74 -18.77 -3.06 -4.85
CA LEU A 74 -17.74 -2.03 -4.75
C LEU A 74 -16.49 -2.54 -4.02
N ASN A 75 -16.65 -3.29 -2.94
CA ASN A 75 -15.53 -3.87 -2.22
C ASN A 75 -14.78 -4.91 -3.08
N VAL A 76 -15.49 -5.76 -3.83
CA VAL A 76 -14.85 -6.71 -4.76
C VAL A 76 -14.06 -5.98 -5.84
N LEU A 77 -14.62 -4.93 -6.43
CA LEU A 77 -13.91 -4.10 -7.41
C LEU A 77 -12.68 -3.43 -6.80
N ALA A 78 -12.79 -2.92 -5.57
CA ALA A 78 -11.68 -2.32 -4.84
C ALA A 78 -10.54 -3.34 -4.59
N ILE A 79 -10.88 -4.58 -4.22
CA ILE A 79 -9.92 -5.67 -4.03
C ILE A 79 -9.19 -5.97 -5.34
N LEU A 80 -9.92 -6.14 -6.44
CA LEU A 80 -9.33 -6.42 -7.75
C LEU A 80 -8.40 -5.28 -8.21
N MET A 81 -8.84 -4.03 -8.01
CA MET A 81 -8.05 -2.85 -8.35
C MET A 81 -6.77 -2.76 -7.49
N ALA A 82 -6.86 -3.01 -6.19
CA ALA A 82 -5.71 -3.03 -5.30
C ALA A 82 -4.70 -4.12 -5.67
N CYS A 83 -5.17 -5.33 -6.00
CA CYS A 83 -4.32 -6.42 -6.50
C CYS A 83 -3.63 -6.06 -7.82
N LEU A 84 -4.35 -5.44 -8.76
CA LEU A 84 -3.79 -4.96 -10.02
C LEU A 84 -2.71 -3.89 -9.78
N LEU A 85 -2.97 -2.92 -8.91
CA LEU A 85 -2.00 -1.89 -8.54
C LEU A 85 -0.77 -2.51 -7.87
N ALA A 86 -0.94 -3.46 -6.95
CA ALA A 86 0.18 -4.18 -6.32
C ALA A 86 1.08 -4.85 -7.38
N TRP A 87 0.47 -5.51 -8.37
CA TRP A 87 1.18 -6.14 -9.47
C TRP A 87 1.92 -5.12 -10.35
N LEU A 88 1.25 -4.01 -10.72
CA LEU A 88 1.85 -2.96 -11.55
C LEU A 88 3.01 -2.24 -10.84
N ILE A 89 2.89 -2.00 -9.54
CA ILE A 89 3.94 -1.40 -8.71
C ILE A 89 5.14 -2.35 -8.61
N TRP A 90 4.90 -3.63 -8.33
CA TRP A 90 5.98 -4.61 -8.22
C TRP A 90 6.68 -4.84 -9.56
N LYS A 91 5.94 -5.26 -10.59
CA LYS A 91 6.52 -5.75 -11.84
C LYS A 91 6.92 -4.63 -12.80
N ARG A 92 6.08 -3.60 -12.95
CA ARG A 92 6.30 -2.53 -13.93
C ARG A 92 6.90 -1.27 -13.32
N ARG A 93 6.90 -1.13 -11.99
CA ARG A 93 7.32 0.09 -11.29
C ARG A 93 6.68 1.36 -11.87
N SER A 94 5.43 1.22 -12.30
CA SER A 94 4.71 2.30 -12.99
C SER A 94 4.50 3.47 -12.04
N LEU A 95 5.02 4.65 -12.42
CA LEU A 95 4.89 5.87 -11.61
C LEU A 95 3.43 6.27 -11.42
N VAL A 96 2.59 6.07 -12.45
CA VAL A 96 1.16 6.35 -12.37
C VAL A 96 0.47 5.41 -11.38
N ALA A 97 0.74 4.11 -11.45
CA ALA A 97 0.14 3.13 -10.54
C ALA A 97 0.55 3.39 -9.08
N THR A 98 1.82 3.71 -8.86
CA THR A 98 2.32 4.07 -7.53
C THR A 98 1.70 5.37 -7.01
N GLY A 99 1.49 6.36 -7.87
CA GLY A 99 0.81 7.60 -7.52
C GLY A 99 -0.65 7.36 -7.09
N ILE A 100 -1.40 6.57 -7.87
CA ILE A 100 -2.78 6.20 -7.53
C ILE A 100 -2.81 5.45 -6.19
N GLY A 101 -1.95 4.46 -6.00
CA GLY A 101 -1.88 3.70 -4.74
C GLY A 101 -1.53 4.57 -3.53
N LEU A 102 -0.62 5.55 -3.69
CA LEU A 102 -0.26 6.49 -2.63
C LEU A 102 -1.46 7.36 -2.24
N VAL A 103 -2.19 7.92 -3.21
CA VAL A 103 -3.37 8.74 -2.95
C VAL A 103 -4.46 7.91 -2.25
N TRP A 104 -4.66 6.67 -2.68
CA TRP A 104 -5.63 5.77 -2.04
C TRP A 104 -5.27 5.50 -0.59
N ILE A 105 -4.04 5.08 -0.29
CA ILE A 105 -3.61 4.84 1.10
C ILE A 105 -3.66 6.12 1.93
N ALA A 106 -3.34 7.28 1.36
CA ALA A 106 -3.47 8.55 2.06
C ALA A 106 -4.94 8.85 2.43
N ALA A 107 -5.89 8.59 1.52
CA ALA A 107 -7.31 8.71 1.79
C ALA A 107 -7.78 7.72 2.87
N GLU A 108 -7.34 6.46 2.82
CA GLU A 108 -7.59 5.44 3.86
C GLU A 108 -7.12 5.88 5.24
N VAL A 109 -5.90 6.41 5.33
CA VAL A 109 -5.35 6.94 6.60
C VAL A 109 -6.18 8.12 7.08
N ALA A 110 -6.50 9.08 6.21
CA ALA A 110 -7.31 10.24 6.56
C ALA A 110 -8.70 9.84 7.07
N MET A 111 -9.38 8.90 6.40
CA MET A 111 -10.68 8.38 6.83
C MET A 111 -10.59 7.68 8.20
N LYS A 112 -9.57 6.84 8.42
CA LYS A 112 -9.39 6.16 9.72
C LYS A 112 -9.09 7.14 10.84
N LEU A 113 -8.32 8.19 10.59
CA LEU A 113 -8.07 9.24 11.57
C LEU A 113 -9.33 10.06 11.88
N ALA A 114 -10.17 10.33 10.88
CA ALA A 114 -11.38 11.11 11.05
C ALA A 114 -12.54 10.33 11.72
N MET A 115 -12.72 9.06 11.35
CA MET A 115 -13.93 8.29 11.73
C MET A 115 -13.68 7.21 12.78
N ALA A 116 -12.46 6.67 12.90
CA ALA A 116 -12.18 5.55 13.79
C ALA A 116 -10.75 5.60 14.39
N PRO A 117 -10.41 6.68 15.13
CA PRO A 117 -9.07 6.83 15.70
C PRO A 117 -8.72 5.65 16.63
N GLY A 118 -7.59 5.00 16.37
CA GLY A 118 -7.05 3.89 17.17
C GLY A 118 -7.26 2.49 16.57
N ARG A 119 -8.24 2.28 15.68
CA ARG A 119 -8.48 0.98 15.06
C ARG A 119 -7.65 0.81 13.78
N GLY A 120 -6.49 0.16 13.90
CA GLY A 120 -5.64 -0.18 12.75
C GLY A 120 -4.93 1.03 12.12
N THR A 121 -4.99 2.21 12.74
CA THR A 121 -4.35 3.45 12.27
C THR A 121 -2.84 3.28 12.11
N ILE A 122 -2.16 2.59 13.05
CA ILE A 122 -0.72 2.35 12.98
C ILE A 122 -0.34 1.58 11.72
N ILE A 123 -1.10 0.52 11.40
CA ILE A 123 -0.84 -0.30 10.20
C ILE A 123 -1.06 0.54 8.94
N ALA A 124 -2.10 1.38 8.91
CA ALA A 124 -2.37 2.27 7.80
C ALA A 124 -1.25 3.32 7.61
N ILE A 125 -0.70 3.87 8.70
CA ILE A 125 0.46 4.78 8.65
C ILE A 125 1.69 4.06 8.10
N LEU A 126 1.96 2.83 8.53
CA LEU A 126 3.07 2.03 7.99
C LEU A 126 2.88 1.76 6.50
N ALA A 127 1.67 1.40 6.07
CA ALA A 127 1.33 1.22 4.66
C ALA A 127 1.52 2.53 3.85
N LEU A 128 1.26 3.69 4.46
CA LEU A 128 1.53 5.00 3.84
C LEU A 128 3.02 5.23 3.65
N LEU A 129 3.85 4.97 4.66
CA LEU A 129 5.31 5.07 4.54
C LEU A 129 5.85 4.15 3.44
N PHE A 130 5.34 2.92 3.34
CA PHE A 130 5.70 1.99 2.28
C PHE A 130 5.28 2.49 0.88
N SER A 131 4.10 3.10 0.77
CA SER A 131 3.62 3.71 -0.48
C SER A 131 4.50 4.89 -0.91
N ILE A 132 4.94 5.73 0.03
CA ILE A 132 5.87 6.83 -0.22
C ILE A 132 7.22 6.29 -0.74
N ASN A 133 7.73 5.22 -0.15
CA ASN A 133 8.97 4.59 -0.61
C ASN A 133 8.87 4.04 -2.03
N ALA A 134 7.76 3.40 -2.38
CA ALA A 134 7.55 2.98 -3.76
C ALA A 134 7.52 4.17 -4.72
N MET A 135 6.94 5.31 -4.32
CA MET A 135 6.92 6.52 -5.14
C MET A 135 8.34 7.04 -5.37
N ARG A 136 9.17 7.08 -4.32
CA ARG A 136 10.59 7.43 -4.43
C ARG A 136 11.33 6.50 -5.39
N SER A 137 11.05 5.19 -5.34
CA SER A 137 11.64 4.20 -6.27
C SER A 137 11.22 4.43 -7.71
N ALA A 138 9.93 4.68 -7.96
CA ALA A 138 9.39 4.95 -9.29
C ALA A 138 9.98 6.22 -9.91
N VAL A 139 10.11 7.30 -9.13
CA VAL A 139 10.77 8.54 -9.56
C VAL A 139 12.25 8.31 -9.87
N ALA A 140 12.97 7.58 -9.01
CA ALA A 140 14.38 7.25 -9.23
C ALA A 140 14.58 6.34 -10.46
N ALA A 141 13.62 5.45 -10.75
CA ALA A 141 13.63 4.63 -11.97
C ALA A 141 13.46 5.48 -13.22
N LYS A 142 12.50 6.41 -13.24
CA LYS A 142 12.25 7.31 -14.38
C LYS A 142 13.46 8.21 -14.68
N ARG A 143 14.08 8.78 -13.64
CA ARG A 143 15.29 9.62 -13.81
C ARG A 143 16.48 8.87 -14.41
N LYS A 144 16.66 7.58 -14.11
CA LYS A 144 17.72 6.77 -14.75
C LYS A 144 17.45 6.57 -16.25
N VAL A 145 16.19 6.46 -16.67
CA VAL A 145 15.82 6.29 -18.08
C VAL A 145 16.02 7.59 -18.86
N GLU A 146 15.72 8.75 -18.27
CA GLU A 146 15.95 10.05 -18.91
C GLU A 146 17.44 10.42 -19.03
N ALA A 147 18.31 9.79 -18.25
CA ALA A 147 19.76 10.03 -18.23
C ALA A 147 20.58 9.02 -19.04
N ALA A 148 19.95 8.01 -19.63
CA ALA A 148 20.57 6.95 -20.44
C ALA A 148 20.24 7.17 -21.92
#